data_AF-A0A2V2W523-F1
#
_entry.id   AF-A0A2V2W523-F1
#
_cell.length_a   1.000
_cell.length_b   1.000
_cell.length_c   1.000
_cell.angle_alpha   90.00
_cell.angle_beta   90.00
_cell.angle_gamma   90.00
#
_symmetry.space_group_name_H-M   'P 1'
#
loop_
_entity.id
_entity.type
_entity.pdbx_description
1 polymer ?
#
loop_
_entity_poly.entity_id
_entity_poly.type
_entity_poly.pdbx_seq_one_letter_code
_entity_poly.pdbx_strand_id
1 'polypeptide(L)'
;MVGRVWAFREAYKAYASLLATSDKWWCDQSIWSLLHVWSVTRDTNVTADFRIRYGLLSLDYNNSFFLTPRYGAFGSPALYHFPGGPNEWDKMPTLLNRTMWVDWLRYSPEVMNETRDFVQNATVKIYDADRKAKTIPFPEVCLLNDVLNPEWLVLPLRK
;
A
#
# COMPACT_ATOMS: atom_id res chain seq x y z
N MET A 1 4.08 0.50 5.93
CA MET A 1 4.96 0.92 7.04
C MET A 1 6.13 1.72 6.48
N VAL A 2 6.60 2.76 7.19
CA VAL A 2 7.84 3.50 6.89
C VAL A 2 8.71 3.47 8.14
N GLY A 3 10.03 3.34 7.98
CA GLY A 3 10.94 3.27 9.13
C GLY A 3 12.40 3.11 8.71
N ARG A 4 13.30 3.12 9.69
CA ARG A 4 14.73 2.86 9.48
C ARG A 4 14.95 1.37 9.22
N VAL A 5 15.89 1.04 8.33
CA VAL A 5 16.21 -0.36 7.97
C VAL A 5 16.54 -1.22 9.20
N TRP A 6 17.29 -0.69 10.16
CA TRP A 6 17.62 -1.44 11.38
C TRP A 6 16.37 -1.73 12.23
N ALA A 7 15.41 -0.80 12.28
CA ALA A 7 14.18 -0.97 13.04
C ALA A 7 13.29 -2.04 12.39
N PHE A 8 13.23 -2.05 11.05
CA PHE A 8 12.59 -3.14 10.32
C PHE A 8 13.25 -4.49 10.61
N ARG A 9 14.58 -4.59 10.60
CA ARG A 9 15.26 -5.85 10.91
C ARG A 9 14.89 -6.40 12.30
N GLU A 10 14.82 -5.53 13.31
CA GLU A 10 14.41 -5.93 14.66
C GLU A 10 12.92 -6.35 14.68
N ALA A 11 12.02 -5.55 14.12
CA ALA A 11 10.59 -5.83 14.10
C ALA A 11 10.25 -7.11 13.31
N TYR A 12 10.89 -7.32 12.15
CA TYR A 12 10.68 -8.52 11.33
C TYR A 12 11.24 -9.78 11.97
N LYS A 13 12.31 -9.68 12.79
CA LYS A 13 12.79 -10.82 13.57
C LYS A 13 11.72 -11.27 14.57
N ALA A 14 11.17 -10.34 15.35
CA ALA A 14 10.09 -10.64 16.29
C ALA A 14 8.83 -11.16 15.58
N TYR A 15 8.48 -10.58 14.43
CA TYR A 15 7.39 -11.04 13.57
C TYR A 15 7.60 -12.48 13.12
N ALA A 16 8.78 -12.82 12.59
CA ALA A 16 9.07 -14.17 12.10
C ALA A 16 9.02 -15.20 13.25
N SER A 17 9.56 -14.84 14.41
CA SER A 17 9.50 -15.67 15.62
C SER A 17 8.05 -15.90 16.07
N LEU A 18 7.20 -14.87 16.07
CA LEU A 18 5.79 -14.99 16.45
C LEU A 18 4.97 -15.74 15.39
N LEU A 19 5.20 -15.48 14.11
CA LEU A 19 4.59 -16.22 13.01
C LEU A 19 4.88 -17.72 13.14
N ALA A 20 6.09 -18.11 13.53
CA ALA A 20 6.46 -19.51 13.68
C ALA A 20 5.75 -20.24 14.85
N THR A 21 5.11 -19.54 15.78
CA THR A 21 4.43 -20.20 16.92
C THR A 21 3.07 -20.80 16.56
N SER A 22 2.49 -20.43 15.42
CA SER A 22 1.19 -20.94 14.98
C SER A 22 1.00 -20.79 13.48
N ASP A 23 0.29 -21.73 12.87
CA ASP A 23 -0.23 -21.64 11.51
C ASP A 23 -1.64 -21.03 11.46
N LYS A 24 -2.26 -20.74 12.62
CA LYS A 24 -3.65 -20.28 12.75
C LYS A 24 -3.81 -18.76 12.77
N TRP A 25 -2.78 -18.02 12.37
CA TRP A 25 -2.88 -16.57 12.28
C TRP A 25 -3.94 -16.18 11.24
N TRP A 26 -4.87 -15.31 11.63
CA TRP A 26 -5.90 -14.82 10.72
C TRP A 26 -5.32 -14.07 9.52
N CYS A 27 -4.31 -13.23 9.77
CA CYS A 27 -3.54 -12.50 8.76
C CYS A 27 -2.25 -11.95 9.38
N ASP A 28 -1.38 -11.36 8.57
CA ASP A 28 -0.19 -10.64 9.03
C ASP A 28 -0.53 -9.48 9.97
N GLN A 29 -1.63 -8.77 9.73
CA GLN A 29 -2.06 -7.63 10.55
C GLN A 29 -2.29 -7.99 12.01
N SER A 30 -2.75 -9.22 12.33
CA SER A 30 -2.97 -9.62 13.73
C SER A 30 -1.65 -9.75 14.48
N ILE A 31 -0.61 -10.28 13.83
CA ILE A 31 0.76 -10.38 14.36
C ILE A 31 1.33 -8.98 14.58
N TRP A 32 1.24 -8.09 13.58
CA TRP A 32 1.73 -6.72 13.71
C TRP A 32 1.04 -5.94 14.83
N SER A 33 -0.27 -6.17 15.01
CA SER A 33 -1.05 -5.51 16.06
C SER A 33 -0.59 -5.94 17.45
N LEU A 34 -0.33 -7.24 17.67
CA LEU A 34 0.21 -7.75 18.93
C LEU A 34 1.60 -7.15 19.23
N LEU A 35 2.50 -7.17 18.25
CA LEU A 35 3.84 -6.61 18.41
C LEU A 35 3.79 -5.11 18.74
N HIS A 36 2.90 -4.35 18.10
CA HIS A 36 2.71 -2.94 18.43
C HIS A 36 2.24 -2.75 19.88
N VAL A 37 1.19 -3.48 20.30
CA VAL A 37 0.67 -3.38 21.68
C VAL A 37 1.77 -3.73 22.69
N TRP A 38 2.49 -4.84 22.50
CA TRP A 38 3.56 -5.24 23.41
C TRP A 38 4.74 -4.25 23.44
N SER A 39 5.07 -3.63 22.30
CA SER A 39 6.06 -2.55 22.25
C SER A 39 5.65 -1.37 23.14
N VAL A 40 4.40 -0.93 23.05
CA VAL A 40 3.94 0.27 23.77
C VAL A 40 3.62 -0.01 25.24
N THR A 41 3.13 -1.20 25.59
CA THR A 41 2.80 -1.55 26.99
C THR A 41 4.01 -2.01 27.79
N ARG A 42 5.10 -2.43 27.13
CA ARG A 42 6.28 -3.04 27.75
C ARG A 42 5.94 -4.26 28.61
N ASP A 43 5.01 -5.09 28.14
CA ASP A 43 4.54 -6.27 28.86
C ASP A 43 5.69 -7.25 29.16
N THR A 44 6.00 -7.41 30.44
CA THR A 44 7.07 -8.28 30.94
C THR A 44 6.70 -9.76 30.93
N ASN A 45 5.45 -10.12 30.62
CA ASN A 45 5.01 -11.50 30.48
C ASN A 45 5.19 -12.05 29.07
N VAL A 46 5.44 -11.17 28.08
CA VAL A 46 5.73 -11.56 26.70
C VAL A 46 7.10 -12.23 26.61
N THR A 47 7.28 -13.32 25.87
CA THR A 47 8.59 -13.97 25.69
C THR A 47 9.61 -13.00 25.11
N ALA A 48 10.87 -13.08 25.56
CA ALA A 48 11.93 -12.16 25.14
C ALA A 48 12.12 -12.08 23.60
N ASP A 49 11.91 -13.17 22.88
CA ASP A 49 12.01 -13.22 21.41
C ASP A 49 10.96 -12.38 20.68
N PHE A 50 9.84 -12.05 21.34
CA PHE A 50 8.78 -11.21 20.77
C PHE A 50 8.85 -9.76 21.29
N ARG A 51 9.72 -9.47 22.27
CA ARG A 51 9.87 -8.14 22.84
C ARG A 51 10.68 -7.27 21.89
N ILE A 52 10.00 -6.33 21.26
CA ILE A 52 10.63 -5.22 20.55
C ILE A 52 10.75 -4.00 21.46
N ARG A 53 11.73 -3.12 21.20
CA ARG A 53 11.94 -1.92 22.01
C ARG A 53 10.69 -1.06 22.09
N TYR A 54 10.53 -0.35 23.22
CA TYR A 54 9.46 0.61 23.41
C TYR A 54 9.49 1.68 22.31
N GLY A 55 8.35 1.90 21.67
CA GLY A 55 8.19 2.91 20.63
C GLY A 55 8.86 2.56 19.29
N LEU A 56 9.37 1.33 19.11
CA LEU A 56 9.90 0.88 17.82
C LEU A 56 8.80 0.86 16.75
N LEU A 57 7.59 0.44 17.14
CA LEU A 57 6.39 0.48 16.31
C LEU A 57 5.42 1.53 16.84
N SER A 58 4.98 2.41 15.96
CA SER A 58 3.94 3.41 16.23
C SER A 58 2.96 3.46 15.05
N LEU A 59 1.80 4.07 15.29
CA LEU A 59 0.80 4.32 14.27
C LEU A 59 0.90 5.76 13.76
N ASP A 60 0.56 5.95 12.49
CA ASP A 60 0.47 7.26 11.88
C ASP A 60 -0.90 7.90 12.18
N TYR A 61 -1.10 8.31 13.43
CA TYR A 61 -2.39 8.82 13.92
C TYR A 61 -2.88 10.06 13.16
N ASN A 62 -1.97 10.84 12.59
CA ASN A 62 -2.29 12.07 11.86
C ASN A 62 -2.40 11.84 10.34
N ASN A 63 -2.26 10.61 9.85
CA ASN A 63 -2.24 10.26 8.43
C ASN A 63 -1.22 11.10 7.63
N SER A 64 -0.04 11.36 8.22
CA SER A 64 1.01 12.16 7.56
C SER A 64 1.72 11.38 6.47
N PHE A 65 1.80 10.06 6.62
CA PHE A 65 2.40 9.14 5.65
C PHE A 65 1.36 8.27 4.97
N PHE A 66 0.40 7.72 5.71
CA PHE A 66 -0.58 6.76 5.21
C PHE A 66 -2.00 7.28 5.41
N LEU A 67 -2.81 7.26 4.35
CA LEU A 67 -4.25 7.42 4.48
C LEU A 67 -4.98 6.16 4.07
N THR A 68 -5.79 5.65 5.00
CA THR A 68 -6.77 4.60 4.74
C THR A 68 -8.16 5.25 4.62
N PRO A 69 -8.85 5.20 3.46
CA PRO A 69 -10.06 5.98 3.18
C PRO A 69 -11.33 5.70 4.02
N ARG A 70 -11.25 4.87 5.08
CA ARG A 70 -12.43 4.39 5.82
C ARG A 70 -13.20 5.51 6.52
N TYR A 71 -12.52 6.56 7.01
CA TYR A 71 -13.15 7.60 7.85
C TYR A 71 -13.06 9.03 7.30
N GLY A 72 -12.72 9.20 6.02
CA GLY A 72 -12.54 10.52 5.38
C GLY A 72 -11.06 10.92 5.26
N ALA A 73 -10.79 12.01 4.54
CA ALA A 73 -9.43 12.53 4.36
C ALA A 73 -9.09 13.52 5.48
N PHE A 74 -8.18 13.13 6.37
CA PHE A 74 -7.53 14.00 7.35
C PHE A 74 -6.03 13.97 7.06
N GLY A 75 -5.35 15.11 7.04
CA GLY A 75 -3.92 15.22 6.72
C GLY A 75 -3.58 15.31 5.22
N SER A 76 -2.28 15.33 4.92
CA SER A 76 -1.71 15.33 3.57
C SER A 76 -0.80 14.10 3.40
N PRO A 77 -1.38 12.91 3.17
CA PRO A 77 -0.64 11.66 3.18
C PRO A 77 0.31 11.54 1.99
N ALA A 78 1.46 10.89 2.20
CA ALA A 78 2.35 10.49 1.11
C ALA A 78 1.84 9.25 0.34
N LEU A 79 1.06 8.39 1.00
CA LEU A 79 0.61 7.10 0.49
C LEU A 79 -0.88 6.90 0.75
N TYR A 80 -1.64 6.62 -0.31
CA TYR A 80 -3.02 6.14 -0.21
C TYR A 80 -3.04 4.63 -0.22
N HIS A 81 -3.67 4.01 0.78
CA HIS A 81 -3.84 2.56 0.85
C HIS A 81 -5.33 2.23 0.86
N PHE A 82 -5.79 1.42 -0.08
CA PHE A 82 -7.18 1.01 -0.25
C PHE A 82 -7.33 -0.47 0.18
N PRO A 83 -7.35 -0.78 1.50
CA PRO A 83 -7.55 -2.15 1.95
C PRO A 83 -9.01 -2.57 1.78
N GLY A 84 -9.26 -3.87 1.80
CA GLY A 84 -10.59 -4.44 1.66
C GLY A 84 -10.96 -4.70 0.20
N GLY A 85 -12.23 -5.05 -0.02
CA GLY A 85 -12.74 -5.33 -1.36
C GLY A 85 -12.99 -4.06 -2.20
N PRO A 86 -13.08 -4.16 -3.53
CA PRO A 86 -13.36 -3.01 -4.41
C PRO A 86 -14.61 -2.20 -4.01
N ASN A 87 -15.61 -2.85 -3.41
CA ASN A 87 -16.83 -2.22 -2.90
C ASN A 87 -16.58 -1.23 -1.73
N GLU A 88 -15.40 -1.24 -1.11
CA GLU A 88 -15.00 -0.31 -0.05
C GLU A 88 -14.27 0.93 -0.62
N TRP A 89 -14.05 0.99 -1.94
CA TRP A 89 -13.18 1.99 -2.59
C TRP A 89 -13.95 3.16 -3.22
N ASP A 90 -15.19 3.39 -2.82
CA ASP A 90 -16.05 4.45 -3.38
C ASP A 90 -15.44 5.86 -3.32
N LYS A 91 -14.51 6.10 -2.39
CA LYS A 91 -13.79 7.39 -2.25
C LYS A 91 -12.51 7.50 -3.09
N MET A 92 -12.06 6.42 -3.73
CA MET A 92 -10.84 6.39 -4.55
C MET A 92 -10.82 7.48 -5.63
N PRO A 93 -11.87 7.60 -6.48
CA PRO A 93 -12.13 8.77 -7.32
C PRO A 93 -11.73 10.12 -6.73
N THR A 94 -12.32 10.44 -5.57
CA THR A 94 -12.17 11.75 -4.92
C THR A 94 -10.76 11.96 -4.38
N LEU A 95 -10.10 10.89 -3.92
CA LEU A 95 -8.76 10.95 -3.36
C LEU A 95 -7.69 11.06 -4.45
N LEU A 96 -7.83 10.30 -5.53
CA LEU A 96 -6.93 10.40 -6.69
C LEU A 96 -6.98 11.80 -7.30
N ASN A 97 -8.17 12.40 -7.35
CA ASN A 97 -8.36 13.78 -7.81
C ASN A 97 -7.62 14.85 -6.98
N ARG A 98 -7.10 14.51 -5.80
CA ARG A 98 -6.31 15.42 -4.95
C ARG A 98 -4.80 15.20 -5.08
N THR A 99 -4.38 14.27 -5.93
CA THR A 99 -2.96 13.97 -6.13
C THR A 99 -2.38 14.87 -7.21
N MET A 100 -1.18 15.42 -6.95
CA MET A 100 -0.53 16.34 -7.90
C MET A 100 -0.26 15.69 -9.27
N TRP A 101 -0.01 14.39 -9.31
CA TRP A 101 0.28 13.70 -10.58
C TRP A 101 -0.97 13.57 -11.46
N VAL A 102 -2.17 13.48 -10.90
CA VAL A 102 -3.43 13.49 -11.69
C VAL A 102 -3.62 14.85 -12.35
N ASP A 103 -3.30 15.94 -11.65
CA ASP A 103 -3.34 17.29 -12.23
C ASP A 103 -2.31 17.44 -13.36
N TRP A 104 -1.10 16.91 -13.18
CA TRP A 104 -0.09 16.92 -14.25
C TRP A 104 -0.54 16.15 -15.48
N LEU A 105 -1.14 14.96 -15.31
CA LEU A 105 -1.70 14.22 -16.44
C LEU A 105 -2.82 14.99 -17.15
N ARG A 106 -3.67 15.73 -16.42
CA ARG A 106 -4.76 16.50 -17.03
C ARG A 106 -4.30 17.75 -17.76
N TYR A 107 -3.32 18.45 -17.20
CA TYR A 107 -3.03 19.82 -17.60
C TYR A 107 -1.63 20.02 -18.22
N SER A 108 -0.76 19.01 -18.23
CA SER A 108 0.58 19.08 -18.85
C SER A 108 0.70 18.13 -20.05
N PRO A 109 0.66 18.67 -21.29
CA PRO A 109 0.87 17.88 -22.50
C PRO A 109 2.24 17.20 -22.56
N GLU A 110 3.28 17.84 -22.00
CA GLU A 110 4.63 17.30 -21.92
C GLU A 110 4.65 16.03 -21.06
N VAL A 111 4.13 16.12 -19.83
CA VAL A 111 4.06 14.97 -18.92
C VAL A 111 3.19 13.86 -19.51
N MET A 112 2.09 14.20 -20.19
CA MET A 112 1.24 13.21 -20.85
C MET A 112 1.99 12.46 -21.97
N ASN A 113 2.77 13.16 -22.78
CA ASN A 113 3.56 12.55 -23.85
C ASN A 113 4.69 11.68 -23.27
N GLU A 114 5.43 12.17 -22.28
CA GLU A 114 6.47 11.38 -21.61
C GLU A 114 5.89 10.13 -20.95
N THR A 115 4.74 10.26 -20.28
CA THR A 115 4.04 9.12 -19.66
C THR A 115 3.57 8.13 -20.72
N ARG A 116 3.01 8.61 -21.84
CA ARG A 116 2.62 7.76 -22.96
C ARG A 116 3.81 6.97 -23.49
N ASP A 117 4.92 7.63 -23.76
CA ASP A 117 6.13 7.00 -24.28
C ASP A 117 6.69 5.96 -23.31
N PHE A 118 6.67 6.26 -22.01
CA PHE A 118 7.07 5.32 -20.97
C PHE A 118 6.16 4.08 -20.95
N VAL A 119 4.84 4.28 -20.85
CA VAL A 119 3.87 3.18 -20.70
C VAL A 119 3.79 2.33 -21.98
N GLN A 120 3.90 2.94 -23.16
CA GLN A 120 3.90 2.24 -24.43
C GLN A 120 5.08 1.27 -24.57
N ASN A 121 6.23 1.63 -23.99
CA ASN A 121 7.45 0.82 -24.04
C ASN A 121 7.67 -0.03 -22.78
N ALA A 122 6.81 0.10 -21.77
CA ALA A 122 6.92 -0.65 -20.52
C ALA A 122 6.59 -2.13 -20.72
N THR A 123 7.21 -2.97 -19.91
CA THR A 123 6.86 -4.38 -19.78
C THR A 123 6.45 -4.68 -18.36
N VAL A 124 5.50 -5.59 -18.20
CA VAL A 124 5.02 -6.03 -16.89
C VAL A 124 5.19 -7.53 -16.74
N LYS A 125 5.53 -7.94 -15.52
CA LYS A 125 5.64 -9.34 -15.14
C LYS A 125 4.35 -9.77 -14.48
N ILE A 126 3.60 -10.64 -15.18
CA ILE A 126 2.33 -11.20 -14.71
C ILE A 126 2.59 -12.61 -14.21
N TYR A 127 1.91 -12.97 -13.13
CA TYR A 127 1.93 -14.31 -12.55
C TYR A 127 0.57 -14.96 -12.76
N ASP A 128 0.55 -16.16 -13.33
CA ASP A 128 -0.67 -16.96 -13.45
C ASP A 128 -1.04 -17.64 -12.10
N ALA A 129 -2.15 -18.38 -12.09
CA ALA A 129 -2.62 -19.10 -10.90
C ALA A 129 -1.59 -20.13 -10.37
N ASP A 130 -0.70 -20.62 -11.24
CA ASP A 130 0.38 -21.56 -10.89
C ASP A 130 1.67 -20.83 -10.49
N ARG A 131 1.63 -19.50 -10.34
CA ARG A 131 2.78 -18.62 -10.07
C ARG A 131 3.86 -18.65 -11.16
N LYS A 132 3.55 -19.08 -12.38
CA LYS A 132 4.47 -18.96 -13.50
C LYS A 132 4.46 -17.53 -13.99
N ALA A 133 5.65 -16.99 -14.22
CA ALA A 133 5.81 -15.61 -14.65
C ALA A 133 5.85 -15.51 -16.18
N LYS A 134 5.09 -14.55 -16.72
CA LYS A 134 5.20 -14.10 -18.11
C LYS A 134 5.48 -12.61 -18.13
N THR A 135 6.48 -12.20 -18.90
CA THR A 135 6.72 -10.79 -19.19
C THR A 135 5.99 -10.43 -20.49
N ILE A 136 5.12 -9.44 -20.44
CA ILE A 136 4.42 -8.93 -21.64
C ILE A 136 4.49 -7.40 -21.72
N PRO A 137 4.42 -6.82 -22.93
CA PRO A 137 4.25 -5.39 -23.10
C PRO A 137 3.03 -4.89 -22.34
N PHE A 138 3.17 -3.74 -21.66
CA PHE A 138 2.06 -3.14 -20.91
C PHE A 138 0.80 -2.91 -21.76
N PRO A 139 0.89 -2.44 -23.03
CA PRO A 139 -0.30 -2.22 -23.86
C PRO A 139 -1.13 -3.48 -24.15
N GLU A 140 -0.58 -4.68 -23.94
CA GLU A 140 -1.34 -5.94 -24.05
C GLU A 140 -2.21 -6.23 -22.81
N VAL A 141 -1.96 -5.53 -21.70
CA VAL A 141 -2.68 -5.69 -20.42
C VAL A 141 -3.79 -4.67 -20.28
N CYS A 142 -3.49 -3.43 -20.63
CA CYS A 142 -4.40 -2.31 -20.50
C CYS A 142 -4.22 -1.39 -21.70
N LEU A 143 -5.34 -0.93 -22.27
CA LEU A 143 -5.30 -0.02 -23.40
C LEU A 143 -4.62 1.28 -22.98
N LEU A 144 -3.70 1.78 -23.82
CA LEU A 144 -2.97 3.02 -23.56
C LEU A 144 -3.92 4.21 -23.31
N ASN A 145 -5.05 4.26 -24.00
CA ASN A 145 -6.03 5.33 -23.80
C ASN A 145 -6.76 5.23 -22.46
N ASP A 146 -6.91 4.04 -21.88
CA ASP A 146 -7.58 3.87 -20.59
C ASP A 146 -6.65 4.26 -19.45
N VAL A 147 -5.41 3.76 -19.45
CA VAL A 147 -4.42 4.07 -18.40
C VAL A 147 -4.01 5.55 -18.38
N LEU A 148 -3.99 6.21 -19.55
CA LEU A 148 -3.66 7.63 -19.67
C LEU A 148 -4.85 8.54 -19.47
N ASN A 149 -6.09 8.01 -19.42
CA ASN A 149 -7.28 8.81 -19.20
C ASN A 149 -7.45 9.07 -17.70
N PRO A 150 -7.23 10.31 -17.23
CA PRO A 150 -7.38 10.62 -15.81
C PRO A 150 -8.81 10.43 -15.34
N GLU A 151 -9.81 10.61 -16.23
CA GLU A 151 -11.21 10.35 -15.91
C GLU A 151 -11.49 8.87 -15.68
N TRP A 152 -10.85 7.98 -16.45
CA TRP A 152 -10.98 6.54 -16.21
C TRP A 152 -10.47 6.14 -14.82
N LEU A 153 -9.37 6.76 -14.37
CA LEU A 153 -8.79 6.53 -13.04
C LEU A 153 -9.63 7.15 -11.90
N VAL A 154 -10.30 8.26 -12.17
CA VAL A 154 -11.06 9.00 -11.13
C VAL A 154 -12.57 8.79 -11.19
N LEU A 155 -13.10 8.02 -12.13
CA LEU A 155 -14.54 7.71 -12.15
C LEU A 155 -14.84 6.52 -11.24
N PRO A 156 -16.02 6.49 -10.59
CA PRO A 156 -16.48 5.30 -9.91
C PRO A 156 -16.49 4.13 -10.91
N LEU A 157 -15.81 3.04 -10.58
CA LEU A 157 -15.92 1.79 -11.34
C LEU A 157 -17.42 1.44 -11.35
N ARG A 158 -18.05 1.48 -12.54
CA ARG A 158 -19.47 1.16 -12.66
C ARG A 158 -19.68 -0.27 -12.13
N LYS A 159 -20.66 -0.42 -11.24
CA LYS A 159 -21.12 -1.72 -10.74
C LYS A 159 -21.61 -2.61 -11.87
#